data_AF-A8UPS9-F1
#
_entry.id   AF-A8UPS9-F1
#
_cell.length_a   1.000
_cell.length_b   1.000
_cell.length_c   1.000
_cell.angle_alpha   90.00
_cell.angle_beta   90.00
_cell.angle_gamma   90.00
#
_symmetry.space_group_name_H-M   'P 1'
#
loop_
_entity.id
_entity.type
_entity.pdbx_description
1 polymer ?
#
loop_
_entity_poly.entity_id
_entity_poly.type
_entity_poly.pdbx_seq_one_letter_code
_entity_poly.pdbx_strand_id
1 'polypeptide(L)'
;MKRLTLVLALALSFVSCEKDESNLTEQDTLGQKVLGTWEMYRDENLVSTLDEWTGTEWTTIDQWFQNTREDSDIILEFNSDNTFKNLYATVEVANGTWGLTNDGRVFFDYIQNDIVNENLLGRRYLSLHCDNTYSIEVEGNDRAVYYYRKIGTTECSELINYNVD
;
A
#
# COMPACT_ATOMS: atom_id res chain seq x y z
N MET A 1 -33.24 48.27 42.63
CA MET A 1 -32.54 47.04 43.04
C MET A 1 -33.30 45.84 42.50
N LYS A 2 -32.60 44.96 41.75
CA LYS A 2 -32.88 43.51 41.53
C LYS A 2 -34.27 43.11 40.97
N ARG A 3 -34.42 42.17 40.05
CA ARG A 3 -33.59 41.51 39.03
C ARG A 3 -34.65 40.85 38.13
N LEU A 4 -34.50 41.05 36.83
CA LEU A 4 -35.28 40.44 35.76
C LEU A 4 -34.88 38.97 35.62
N THR A 5 -35.84 38.06 35.44
CA THR A 5 -35.67 36.89 34.55
C THR A 5 -37.05 36.31 34.20
N LEU A 6 -37.48 36.61 32.98
CA LEU A 6 -38.58 35.97 32.28
C LEU A 6 -37.96 34.84 31.45
N VAL A 7 -38.37 33.59 31.67
CA VAL A 7 -37.89 32.44 30.89
C VAL A 7 -38.62 32.43 29.55
N LEU A 8 -37.89 32.76 28.48
CA LEU A 8 -38.35 32.69 27.10
C LEU A 8 -37.98 31.31 26.55
N ALA A 9 -38.93 30.39 26.48
CA ALA A 9 -38.75 29.11 25.79
C ALA A 9 -38.96 29.33 24.28
N LEU A 10 -37.88 29.55 23.54
CA LEU A 10 -37.89 29.41 22.08
C LEU A 10 -37.87 27.92 21.74
N ALA A 11 -39.02 27.38 21.34
CA ALA A 11 -39.08 26.16 20.56
C ALA A 11 -38.60 26.47 19.13
N LEU A 12 -37.27 26.48 18.94
CA LEU A 12 -36.69 26.30 17.62
C LEU A 12 -36.78 24.82 17.30
N SER A 13 -37.78 24.47 16.52
CA SER A 13 -37.83 23.22 15.76
C SER A 13 -36.65 23.21 14.80
N PHE A 14 -35.49 22.75 15.28
CA PHE A 14 -34.44 22.28 14.39
C PHE A 14 -34.94 20.98 13.80
N VAL A 15 -35.47 21.08 12.57
CA VAL A 15 -35.34 19.99 11.61
C VAL A 15 -33.84 19.82 11.44
N SER A 16 -33.26 18.98 12.30
CA SER A 16 -31.95 18.40 12.06
C SER A 16 -32.15 17.57 10.80
N CYS A 17 -31.75 18.14 9.67
CA CYS A 17 -31.31 17.34 8.55
C CYS A 17 -30.09 16.58 9.11
N GLU A 18 -30.34 15.41 9.69
CA GLU A 18 -29.33 14.39 9.93
C GLU A 18 -28.75 14.10 8.55
N LYS A 19 -27.68 14.83 8.23
CA LYS A 19 -26.84 14.49 7.11
C LYS A 19 -26.06 13.29 7.65
N ASP A 20 -26.56 12.10 7.30
CA ASP A 20 -26.01 10.79 7.65
C ASP A 20 -24.51 10.88 7.96
N GLU A 21 -24.17 10.86 9.25
CA GLU A 21 -22.79 10.66 9.65
C GLU A 21 -22.39 9.29 9.10
N SER A 22 -21.45 9.35 8.16
CA SER A 22 -21.01 8.29 7.28
C SER A 22 -20.89 6.93 7.99
N ASN A 23 -21.81 6.01 7.68
CA ASN A 23 -21.66 4.57 7.93
C ASN A 23 -20.61 3.97 6.98
N LEU A 24 -19.40 4.55 6.94
CA LEU A 24 -18.28 3.95 6.22
C LEU A 24 -17.71 2.83 7.09
N THR A 25 -17.66 1.63 6.54
CA THR A 25 -17.00 0.51 7.20
C THR A 25 -15.48 0.74 7.24
N GLU A 26 -14.76 0.05 8.13
CA GLU A 26 -13.30 0.06 8.11
C GLU A 26 -12.75 -0.39 6.74
N GLN A 27 -13.47 -1.31 6.08
CA GLN A 27 -13.17 -1.78 4.74
C GLN A 27 -13.33 -0.67 3.68
N ASP A 28 -14.40 0.14 3.76
CA ASP A 28 -14.58 1.30 2.88
C ASP A 28 -13.46 2.33 3.08
N THR A 29 -13.08 2.55 4.34
CA THR A 29 -12.00 3.48 4.69
C THR A 29 -10.66 3.00 4.13
N LEU A 30 -10.36 1.72 4.28
CA LEU A 30 -9.15 1.10 3.73
C LEU A 30 -9.11 1.17 2.21
N GLY A 31 -10.24 0.87 1.55
CA GLY A 31 -10.37 1.00 0.10
C GLY A 31 -10.06 2.41 -0.38
N GLN A 32 -10.58 3.43 0.29
CA GLN A 32 -10.29 4.84 -0.05
C GLN A 32 -8.81 5.22 0.16
N LYS A 33 -8.13 4.63 1.15
CA LYS A 33 -6.72 4.93 1.43
C LYS A 33 -5.76 4.42 0.35
N VAL A 34 -6.10 3.32 -0.32
CA VAL A 34 -5.28 2.71 -1.39
C VAL A 34 -5.34 3.48 -2.70
N LEU A 35 -6.46 4.17 -2.96
CA LEU A 35 -6.67 4.89 -4.21
C LEU A 35 -5.59 5.95 -4.47
N GLY A 36 -5.27 6.13 -5.76
CA GLY A 36 -4.32 7.12 -6.25
C GLY A 36 -3.02 6.50 -6.75
N THR A 37 -2.00 7.35 -6.86
CA THR A 37 -0.75 7.04 -7.54
C THR A 37 0.41 6.96 -6.56
N TRP A 38 1.19 5.90 -6.69
CA TRP A 38 2.24 5.51 -5.75
C TRP A 38 3.53 5.20 -6.49
N GLU A 39 4.65 5.71 -6.01
CA GLU A 39 5.97 5.42 -6.56
C GLU A 39 6.73 4.47 -5.64
N MET A 40 7.45 3.52 -6.23
CA MET A 40 8.38 2.70 -5.47
C MET A 40 9.57 3.56 -5.06
N TYR A 41 9.93 3.54 -3.79
CA TYR A 41 11.13 4.25 -3.30
C TYR A 41 12.17 3.31 -2.71
N ARG A 42 11.80 2.05 -2.40
CA ARG A 42 12.72 1.07 -1.82
C ARG A 42 12.29 -0.35 -2.17
N ASP A 43 13.25 -1.24 -2.34
CA ASP A 43 13.02 -2.69 -2.33
C ASP A 43 14.09 -3.40 -1.51
N GLU A 44 13.68 -4.52 -0.91
CA GLU A 44 14.54 -5.40 -0.14
C GLU A 44 14.45 -6.81 -0.71
N ASN A 45 15.59 -7.45 -0.90
CA ASN A 45 15.66 -8.80 -1.45
C ASN A 45 16.60 -9.68 -0.62
N LEU A 46 16.17 -10.90 -0.32
CA LEU A 46 16.96 -11.93 0.33
C LEU A 46 17.71 -12.72 -0.74
N VAL A 47 19.04 -12.64 -0.74
CA VAL A 47 19.90 -13.25 -1.75
C VAL A 47 20.82 -14.26 -1.08
N SER A 48 20.91 -15.46 -1.64
CA SER A 48 21.91 -16.45 -1.23
C SER A 48 23.27 -16.04 -1.80
N THR A 49 24.18 -15.63 -0.93
CA THR A 49 25.53 -15.19 -1.28
C THR A 49 26.55 -16.26 -0.91
N LEU A 50 27.70 -16.27 -1.59
CA LEU A 50 28.81 -17.13 -1.22
C LEU A 50 29.35 -16.72 0.15
N ASP A 51 29.54 -17.70 1.03
CA ASP A 51 29.99 -17.48 2.40
C ASP A 51 31.45 -17.94 2.57
N GLU A 52 31.69 -19.24 2.64
CA GLU A 52 33.03 -19.80 2.83
C GLU A 52 33.33 -20.99 1.91
N TRP A 53 34.63 -21.26 1.71
CA TRP A 53 35.09 -22.48 1.04
C TRP A 53 35.45 -23.54 2.08
N THR A 54 34.78 -24.68 2.05
CA THR A 54 34.98 -25.78 3.02
C THR A 54 36.24 -26.62 2.75
N GLY A 55 36.94 -26.36 1.64
CA GLY A 55 37.96 -27.25 1.10
C GLY A 55 37.49 -28.06 -0.09
N THR A 56 36.17 -28.30 -0.21
CA THR A 56 35.58 -29.11 -1.30
C THR A 56 34.42 -28.42 -2.03
N GLU A 57 33.69 -27.53 -1.36
CA GLU A 57 32.59 -26.76 -1.94
C GLU A 57 32.47 -25.38 -1.31
N TRP A 58 31.77 -24.48 -2.00
CA TRP A 58 31.38 -23.20 -1.42
C TRP A 58 30.09 -23.38 -0.63
N THR A 59 30.04 -22.87 0.59
CA THR A 59 28.80 -22.66 1.34
C THR A 59 28.15 -21.35 0.90
N THR A 60 26.86 -21.23 1.21
CA THR A 60 26.10 -20.01 0.98
C THR A 60 25.36 -19.58 2.24
N ILE A 61 25.20 -18.28 2.41
CA ILE A 61 24.38 -17.68 3.46
C ILE A 61 23.34 -16.75 2.83
N ASP A 62 22.15 -16.69 3.41
CA ASP A 62 21.12 -15.75 2.97
C ASP A 62 21.37 -14.38 3.62
N GLN A 63 21.42 -13.34 2.79
CA GLN A 63 21.62 -11.95 3.21
C GLN A 63 20.58 -11.05 2.57
N TRP A 64 20.02 -10.14 3.37
CA TRP A 64 19.12 -9.10 2.87
C TRP A 64 19.91 -7.95 2.28
N PHE A 65 19.48 -7.50 1.11
CA PHE A 65 20.01 -6.31 0.41
C PHE A 65 18.89 -5.31 0.22
N GLN A 66 19.21 -4.03 0.39
CA GLN A 66 18.29 -2.92 0.11
C GLN A 66 18.74 -2.15 -1.14
N ASN A 67 17.78 -1.68 -1.94
CA ASN A 67 18.01 -0.57 -2.87
C ASN A 67 17.00 0.53 -2.59
N THR A 68 17.50 1.74 -2.35
CA THR A 68 16.68 2.95 -2.22
C THR A 68 16.77 3.75 -3.51
N ARG A 69 15.65 4.35 -3.92
CA ARG A 69 15.49 5.08 -5.19
C ARG A 69 14.86 6.44 -4.88
N GLU A 70 15.49 7.51 -5.36
CA GLU A 70 14.89 8.85 -5.27
C GLU A 70 13.77 9.04 -6.31
N ASP A 71 13.96 8.47 -7.49
CA ASP A 71 13.00 8.46 -8.60
C ASP A 71 13.10 7.11 -9.32
N SER A 72 12.23 6.17 -8.96
CA SER A 72 12.27 4.83 -9.57
C SER A 72 11.60 4.77 -10.93
N ASP A 73 10.78 5.78 -11.26
CA ASP A 73 9.79 5.74 -12.33
C ASP A 73 8.83 4.53 -12.27
N ILE A 74 8.86 3.70 -11.22
CA ILE A 74 8.00 2.52 -11.09
C ILE A 74 6.79 2.89 -10.26
N ILE A 75 5.64 2.96 -10.94
CA ILE A 75 4.43 3.57 -10.41
C ILE A 75 3.27 2.57 -10.41
N LEU A 76 2.50 2.55 -9.31
CA LEU A 76 1.22 1.87 -9.22
C LEU A 76 0.10 2.89 -9.08
N GLU A 77 -0.92 2.80 -9.94
CA GLU A 77 -2.12 3.62 -9.90
C GLU A 77 -3.34 2.75 -9.60
N PHE A 78 -3.99 2.95 -8.45
CA PHE A 78 -5.19 2.23 -8.04
C PHE A 78 -6.45 3.08 -8.29
N ASN A 79 -7.37 2.55 -9.08
CA ASN A 79 -8.59 3.22 -9.50
C ASN A 79 -9.80 2.78 -8.67
N SER A 80 -10.81 3.65 -8.59
CA SER A 80 -12.05 3.42 -7.84
C SER A 80 -12.96 2.33 -8.43
N ASP A 81 -12.67 1.87 -9.65
CA ASP A 81 -13.39 0.79 -10.33
C ASP A 81 -12.76 -0.59 -10.10
N ASN A 82 -11.88 -0.71 -9.10
CA ASN A 82 -11.14 -1.92 -8.74
C ASN A 82 -10.12 -2.38 -9.80
N THR A 83 -9.71 -1.50 -10.70
CA THR A 83 -8.57 -1.72 -11.60
C THR A 83 -7.32 -1.05 -11.07
N PHE A 84 -6.14 -1.53 -11.48
CA PHE A 84 -4.89 -0.83 -11.27
C PHE A 84 -4.03 -0.85 -12.53
N LYS A 85 -3.10 0.12 -12.62
CA LYS A 85 -2.06 0.17 -13.64
C LYS A 85 -0.69 0.13 -12.99
N ASN A 86 0.23 -0.56 -13.64
CA ASN A 86 1.65 -0.48 -13.37
C ASN A 86 2.30 0.28 -14.53
N LEU A 87 2.96 1.39 -14.19
CA LEU A 87 3.59 2.29 -15.14
C LEU A 87 5.10 2.28 -14.92
N TYR A 88 5.84 2.35 -16.01
CA TYR A 88 7.21 2.84 -16.00
C TYR A 88 7.22 4.26 -16.55
N ALA A 89 7.55 5.24 -15.72
CA ALA A 89 7.30 6.66 -15.90
C ALA A 89 5.83 6.90 -16.28
N THR A 90 5.56 7.20 -17.55
CA THR A 90 4.21 7.48 -18.07
C THR A 90 3.64 6.36 -18.95
N VAL A 91 4.37 5.27 -19.13
CA VAL A 91 4.00 4.17 -20.02
C VAL A 91 3.43 3.02 -19.22
N GLU A 92 2.21 2.58 -19.55
CA GLU A 92 1.62 1.38 -18.96
C GLU A 92 2.38 0.13 -19.42
N VAL A 93 2.95 -0.58 -18.45
CA VAL A 93 3.72 -1.81 -18.69
C VAL A 93 2.96 -3.06 -18.26
N ALA A 94 2.00 -2.92 -17.34
CA ALA A 94 1.08 -3.97 -16.95
C ALA A 94 -0.17 -3.37 -16.27
N ASN A 95 -1.22 -4.17 -16.13
CA ASN A 95 -2.44 -3.78 -15.42
C ASN A 95 -3.08 -4.99 -14.73
N GLY A 96 -4.12 -4.73 -13.95
CA GLY A 96 -4.88 -5.79 -13.32
C GLY A 96 -6.04 -5.28 -12.48
N THR A 97 -6.47 -6.11 -11.54
CA THR A 97 -7.54 -5.77 -10.59
C THR A 97 -7.03 -5.83 -9.17
N TRP A 98 -7.66 -5.05 -8.30
CA TRP A 98 -7.38 -5.05 -6.88
C TRP A 98 -8.67 -5.21 -6.07
N GLY A 99 -8.53 -5.58 -4.80
CA GLY A 99 -9.66 -5.77 -3.92
C GLY A 99 -9.26 -5.84 -2.45
N LEU A 100 -10.27 -6.08 -1.63
CA LEU A 100 -10.15 -6.22 -0.19
C LEU A 100 -10.54 -7.64 0.20
N THR A 101 -9.72 -8.26 1.02
CA THR A 101 -10.02 -9.52 1.68
C THR A 101 -10.96 -9.29 2.87
N ASN A 102 -11.66 -10.35 3.31
CA ASN A 102 -12.61 -10.27 4.43
C ASN A 102 -11.93 -9.91 5.77
N ASP A 103 -10.62 -10.17 5.88
CA ASP A 103 -9.78 -9.83 7.02
C ASP A 103 -9.10 -8.45 6.88
N GLY A 104 -9.57 -7.62 5.94
CA GLY A 104 -9.14 -6.22 5.85
C GLY A 104 -7.74 -6.04 5.28
N ARG A 105 -7.27 -6.97 4.44
CA ARG A 105 -6.03 -6.80 3.66
C ARG A 105 -6.34 -6.44 2.22
N VAL A 106 -5.52 -5.57 1.66
CA VAL A 106 -5.59 -5.18 0.25
C VAL A 106 -4.81 -6.21 -0.56
N PHE A 107 -5.36 -6.65 -1.68
CA PHE A 107 -4.65 -7.50 -2.63
C PHE A 107 -4.83 -7.01 -4.05
N PHE A 108 -3.92 -7.39 -4.95
CA PHE A 108 -4.08 -7.18 -6.37
C PHE A 108 -3.43 -8.28 -7.21
N ASP A 109 -3.99 -8.52 -8.39
CA ASP A 109 -3.61 -9.57 -9.31
C ASP A 109 -3.40 -8.96 -10.71
N TYR A 110 -2.25 -9.25 -11.34
CA TYR A 110 -1.98 -8.83 -12.71
C TYR A 110 -2.83 -9.64 -13.70
N ILE A 111 -3.36 -8.96 -14.72
CA ILE A 111 -3.95 -9.65 -15.87
C ILE A 111 -2.81 -10.19 -16.74
N GLN A 112 -2.84 -11.51 -16.99
CA GLN A 112 -1.91 -12.19 -17.89
C GLN A 112 -2.61 -12.51 -19.20
N ASN A 113 -2.07 -12.06 -20.33
CA ASN A 113 -2.56 -12.37 -21.68
C ASN A 113 -1.47 -13.10 -22.47
N ASP A 114 -1.86 -14.05 -23.34
CA ASP A 114 -1.05 -14.78 -24.35
C ASP A 114 0.32 -15.35 -23.91
N ILE A 115 1.27 -14.48 -23.54
CA ILE A 115 2.59 -14.82 -23.03
C ILE A 115 2.62 -14.53 -21.53
N VAL A 116 2.71 -15.58 -20.72
CA VAL A 116 2.78 -15.47 -19.26
C VAL A 116 4.14 -14.92 -18.84
N ASN A 117 4.14 -13.86 -18.04
CA ASN A 117 5.33 -13.37 -17.37
C ASN A 117 5.37 -13.92 -15.94
N GLU A 118 6.31 -14.81 -15.67
CA GLU A 118 6.42 -15.47 -14.36
C GLU A 118 6.61 -14.50 -13.19
N ASN A 119 7.21 -13.33 -13.43
CA ASN A 119 7.40 -12.31 -12.39
C ASN A 119 6.09 -11.60 -11.99
N LEU A 120 5.07 -11.68 -12.84
CA LEU A 120 3.75 -11.14 -12.60
C LEU A 120 2.76 -12.22 -12.13
N LEU A 121 3.23 -13.48 -12.00
CA LEU A 121 2.51 -14.52 -11.31
C LEU A 121 2.56 -14.29 -9.79
N GLY A 122 1.50 -14.71 -9.12
CA GLY A 122 1.34 -14.55 -7.68
C GLY A 122 0.60 -13.26 -7.31
N ARG A 123 -0.39 -13.44 -6.44
CA ARG A 123 -1.14 -12.35 -5.83
C ARG A 123 -0.21 -11.45 -5.03
N ARG A 124 -0.46 -10.15 -5.07
CA ARG A 124 0.26 -9.16 -4.28
C ARG A 124 -0.59 -8.74 -3.10
N TYR A 125 0.01 -8.66 -1.92
CA TYR A 125 -0.64 -8.20 -0.70
C TYR A 125 -0.02 -6.87 -0.28
N LEU A 126 -0.87 -5.88 -0.04
CA LEU A 126 -0.46 -4.53 0.32
C LEU A 126 -0.74 -4.30 1.81
N SER A 127 0.28 -3.82 2.51
CA SER A 127 0.24 -3.45 3.93
C SER A 127 0.49 -1.95 4.08
N LEU A 128 -0.55 -1.19 4.44
CA LEU A 128 -0.43 0.24 4.72
C LEU A 128 0.27 0.44 6.06
N HIS A 129 1.32 1.26 6.07
CA HIS A 129 2.04 1.66 7.28
C HIS A 129 1.53 3.01 7.80
N CYS A 130 1.11 3.89 6.88
CA CYS A 130 0.48 5.18 7.16
C CYS A 130 -0.29 5.65 5.92
N ASP A 131 -0.83 6.87 5.94
CA ASP A 131 -1.69 7.41 4.86
C ASP A 131 -0.98 7.61 3.51
N ASN A 132 0.36 7.59 3.49
CA ASN A 132 1.16 7.83 2.30
C ASN A 132 2.29 6.81 2.10
N THR A 133 2.30 5.67 2.80
CA THR A 133 3.31 4.62 2.60
C THR A 133 2.73 3.24 2.81
N TYR A 134 3.08 2.30 1.92
CA TYR A 134 2.78 0.89 2.05
C TYR A 134 3.96 0.02 1.62
N SER A 135 3.92 -1.25 2.02
CA SER A 135 4.74 -2.31 1.41
C SER A 135 3.87 -3.29 0.63
N ILE A 136 4.50 -3.98 -0.31
CA ILE A 136 3.94 -5.07 -1.10
C ILE A 136 4.78 -6.32 -0.87
N GLU A 137 4.08 -7.39 -0.52
CA GLU A 137 4.60 -8.76 -0.49
C GLU A 137 3.94 -9.57 -1.61
N VAL A 138 4.62 -10.64 -2.04
CA VAL A 138 4.16 -11.50 -3.13
C VAL A 138 3.83 -12.87 -2.58
N GLU A 139 2.66 -13.38 -2.94
CA GLU A 139 2.27 -14.72 -2.56
C GLU A 139 3.30 -15.76 -3.03
N GLY A 140 3.82 -16.55 -2.09
CA GLY A 140 4.81 -17.58 -2.38
C GLY A 140 6.23 -17.08 -2.57
N ASN A 141 6.52 -15.79 -2.33
CA ASN A 141 7.86 -15.24 -2.34
C ASN A 141 8.12 -14.40 -1.07
N ASP A 142 8.72 -15.05 -0.09
CA ASP A 142 9.17 -14.47 1.19
C ASP A 142 10.56 -13.81 1.09
N ARG A 143 11.12 -13.72 -0.12
CA ARG A 143 12.47 -13.22 -0.38
C ARG A 143 12.50 -11.81 -0.94
N ALA A 144 11.36 -11.14 -1.08
CA ALA A 144 11.30 -9.78 -1.60
C ALA A 144 10.17 -8.97 -0.95
N VAL A 145 10.48 -7.71 -0.63
CA VAL A 145 9.50 -6.70 -0.17
C VAL A 145 9.72 -5.41 -0.95
N TYR A 146 8.63 -4.83 -1.45
CA TYR A 146 8.67 -3.59 -2.23
C TYR A 146 7.92 -2.48 -1.50
N TYR A 147 8.53 -1.31 -1.36
CA TYR A 147 7.99 -0.21 -0.59
C TYR A 147 7.64 0.97 -1.50
N TYR A 148 6.45 1.51 -1.29
CA TYR A 148 5.90 2.58 -2.09
C TYR A 148 5.40 3.72 -1.22
N ARG A 149 5.46 4.92 -1.77
CA ARG A 149 4.91 6.13 -1.16
C ARG A 149 4.04 6.88 -2.17
N LYS A 150 3.14 7.74 -1.69
CA LYS A 150 2.40 8.64 -2.59
C LYS A 150 3.40 9.57 -3.29
N ILE A 151 3.24 9.75 -4.60
CA ILE A 151 4.11 10.61 -5.39
C ILE A 151 4.22 12.00 -4.75
N GLY A 152 5.45 12.49 -4.61
CA GLY A 152 5.73 13.82 -4.06
C GLY A 152 5.58 13.93 -2.54
N THR A 153 5.49 12.80 -1.82
CA THR A 153 5.45 12.76 -0.36
C THR A 153 6.70 12.08 0.21
N THR A 154 7.01 12.35 1.47
CA THR A 154 8.06 11.64 2.22
C THR A 154 7.48 10.43 2.90
N GLU A 155 8.12 9.27 2.75
CA GLU A 155 7.69 8.03 3.39
C GLU A 155 7.70 8.10 4.92
N CYS A 156 6.81 7.35 5.58
CA CYS A 156 6.79 7.24 7.05
C CYS A 156 7.73 6.14 7.55
N SER A 157 9.02 6.21 7.20
CA SER A 157 10.04 5.20 7.51
C SER A 157 10.08 4.76 8.98
N GLU A 158 9.82 5.67 9.91
CA GLU A 158 9.84 5.39 11.36
C GLU A 158 8.77 4.38 11.82
N LEU A 159 7.75 4.12 10.99
CA LEU A 159 6.66 3.17 11.29
C LEU A 159 6.88 1.80 10.63
N ILE A 160 7.99 1.62 9.91
CA ILE A 160 8.26 0.41 9.13
C ILE A 160 9.41 -0.36 9.77
N ASN A 161 9.19 -1.66 9.99
CA ASN A 161 10.25 -2.59 10.37
C ASN A 161 10.89 -3.15 9.11
N TYR A 162 11.93 -2.49 8.62
CA TYR A 162 12.71 -2.95 7.47
C TYR A 162 13.53 -4.21 7.79
N ASN A 163 13.83 -5.03 6.78
CA ASN A 163 14.74 -6.18 6.95
C ASN A 163 16.22 -5.75 6.98
N VAL A 164 16.51 -4.55 6.50
CA VAL A 164 17.85 -3.93 6.47
C VAL A 164 17.73 -2.52 7.04
N ASP A 165 18.65 -2.12 7.91
CA ASP A 165 18.68 -0.74 8.42
C ASP A 165 19.25 0.26 7.39
#